data_AF-A0A961MVY6-F1
#
_entry.id   AF-A0A961MVY6-F1
#
_cell.length_a   1.000
_cell.length_b   1.000
_cell.length_c   1.000
_cell.angle_alpha   90.00
_cell.angle_beta   90.00
_cell.angle_gamma   90.00
#
_symmetry.space_group_name_H-M   'P 1'
#
loop_
_entity.id
_entity.type
_entity.pdbx_description
1 polymer ?
#
loop_
_entity_poly.entity_id
_entity_poly.type
_entity_poly.pdbx_seq_one_letter_code
_entity_poly.pdbx_strand_id
1 'polypeptide(L)'
;MLRCLALFLSLLIAPLGADACEPQFRAGMVAFAAADRALRAAEETLYSGLGWASRGRVLERLEARSGLTTACDEVAVLRHDMLAASRQLDHARTQFGLARALCMGENQRRAAANLVALADTGMAIATQTEFLNDLAARCRSP
;
A
#
# COMPACT_ATOMS: atom_id res chain seq x y z
N MET A 1 -16.04 56.44 -5.71
CA MET A 1 -16.35 55.17 -6.42
C MET A 1 -15.16 54.21 -6.58
N LEU A 2 -13.93 54.55 -6.13
CA LEU A 2 -12.77 53.65 -6.22
C LEU A 2 -12.64 52.61 -5.10
N ARG A 3 -13.35 52.78 -3.97
CA ARG A 3 -13.20 51.91 -2.78
C ARG A 3 -13.97 50.59 -2.86
N CYS A 4 -15.04 50.50 -3.67
CA CYS A 4 -15.78 49.25 -3.83
C CYS A 4 -15.11 48.27 -4.80
N LEU A 5 -14.26 48.76 -5.73
CA LEU A 5 -13.59 47.92 -6.73
C LEU A 5 -12.48 47.05 -6.11
N ALA A 6 -11.77 47.58 -5.11
CA ALA A 6 -10.71 46.86 -4.41
C ALA A 6 -11.23 45.73 -3.51
N LEU A 7 -12.43 45.91 -2.92
CA LEU A 7 -13.07 44.92 -2.05
C LEU A 7 -13.58 43.69 -2.82
N PHE A 8 -14.03 43.88 -4.07
CA PHE A 8 -14.38 42.76 -4.96
C PHE A 8 -13.15 42.00 -5.46
N LEU A 9 -12.02 42.69 -5.66
CA LEU A 9 -10.79 42.03 -6.10
C LEU A 9 -10.21 41.11 -5.01
N SER A 10 -10.36 41.46 -3.73
CA SER A 10 -9.94 40.60 -2.61
C SER A 10 -10.84 39.39 -2.35
N LEU A 11 -12.09 39.39 -2.82
CA LEU A 11 -13.00 38.23 -2.73
C LEU A 11 -12.82 37.24 -3.90
N LEU A 12 -12.17 37.67 -4.99
CA LEU A 12 -11.76 36.81 -6.10
C LEU A 12 -10.41 36.11 -5.85
N ILE A 13 -9.72 36.44 -4.76
CA ILE A 13 -8.52 35.74 -4.28
C ILE A 13 -8.91 34.78 -3.13
N ALA A 14 -10.12 34.19 -3.19
CA ALA A 14 -10.24 32.83 -2.69
C ALA A 14 -9.18 31.99 -3.43
N PRO A 15 -8.43 31.10 -2.77
CA PRO A 15 -7.38 30.37 -3.45
C PRO A 15 -8.02 29.47 -4.51
N LEU A 16 -8.11 29.97 -5.74
CA LEU A 16 -8.55 29.26 -6.95
C LEU A 16 -7.54 28.17 -7.37
N GLY A 17 -6.72 27.65 -6.45
CA GLY A 17 -5.55 26.86 -6.80
C GLY A 17 -5.09 25.82 -5.78
N ALA A 18 -5.80 25.61 -4.67
CA ALA A 18 -5.62 24.37 -3.91
C ALA A 18 -6.68 23.40 -4.42
N ASP A 19 -6.28 22.48 -5.31
CA ASP A 19 -7.17 21.39 -5.73
C ASP A 19 -7.58 20.64 -4.45
N ALA A 20 -8.85 20.77 -4.05
CA ALA A 20 -9.33 20.31 -2.74
C ALA A 20 -9.14 18.80 -2.55
N CYS A 21 -8.80 18.09 -3.63
CA CYS A 21 -8.49 16.68 -3.67
C CYS A 21 -7.00 16.33 -3.52
N GLU A 22 -6.08 17.30 -3.66
CA GLU A 22 -4.64 17.04 -3.64
C GLU A 22 -4.16 16.38 -2.33
N PRO A 23 -4.62 16.79 -1.13
CA PRO A 23 -4.22 16.13 0.11
C PRO A 23 -4.60 14.64 0.13
N GLN A 24 -5.80 14.30 -0.33
CA GLN A 24 -6.31 12.93 -0.37
C GLN A 24 -5.57 12.13 -1.43
N PHE A 25 -5.35 12.70 -2.62
CA PHE A 25 -4.57 12.04 -3.67
C PHE A 25 -3.16 11.71 -3.17
N ARG A 26 -2.49 12.66 -2.52
CA ARG A 26 -1.14 12.48 -1.95
C ARG A 26 -1.14 11.43 -0.83
N ALA A 27 -2.09 11.49 0.08
CA ALA A 27 -2.23 10.49 1.15
C ALA A 27 -2.43 9.08 0.58
N GLY A 28 -3.25 8.96 -0.48
CA GLY A 28 -3.44 7.71 -1.21
C GLY A 28 -2.15 7.17 -1.82
N MET A 29 -1.36 8.03 -2.48
CA MET A 29 -0.06 7.65 -3.05
C MET A 29 0.93 7.18 -2.00
N VAL A 30 1.01 7.88 -0.85
CA VAL A 30 1.92 7.52 0.24
C VAL A 30 1.57 6.15 0.82
N ALA A 31 0.28 5.91 1.07
CA ALA A 31 -0.20 4.64 1.62
C ALA A 31 -0.01 3.49 0.61
N PHE A 32 -0.32 3.73 -0.67
CA PHE A 32 -0.08 2.75 -1.72
C PHE A 32 1.41 2.38 -1.83
N ALA A 33 2.30 3.38 -1.85
CA ALA A 33 3.75 3.13 -1.90
C ALA A 33 4.26 2.37 -0.66
N ALA A 34 3.68 2.61 0.52
CA ALA A 34 4.01 1.84 1.71
C ALA A 34 3.60 0.36 1.57
N ALA A 35 2.39 0.09 1.06
CA ALA A 35 1.92 -1.27 0.82
C ALA A 35 2.75 -1.99 -0.26
N ASP A 36 3.03 -1.33 -1.39
CA ASP A 36 3.83 -1.90 -2.49
C ASP A 36 5.26 -2.24 -2.03
N ARG A 37 5.90 -1.37 -1.25
CA ARG A 37 7.23 -1.65 -0.68
C ARG A 37 7.22 -2.86 0.26
N ALA A 38 6.21 -2.96 1.13
CA ALA A 38 6.09 -4.09 2.03
C ALA A 38 5.88 -5.40 1.26
N LEU A 39 5.02 -5.39 0.23
CA LEU A 39 4.82 -6.54 -0.66
C LEU A 39 6.12 -6.96 -1.33
N ARG A 40 6.83 -6.04 -1.98
CA ARG A 40 8.12 -6.34 -2.65
C ARG A 40 9.17 -6.89 -1.68
N ALA A 41 9.27 -6.32 -0.48
CA ALA A 41 10.19 -6.80 0.54
C ALA A 41 9.85 -8.22 1.00
N ALA A 42 8.57 -8.55 1.13
CA ALA A 42 8.13 -9.90 1.42
C ALA A 42 8.43 -10.87 0.26
N GLU A 43 8.14 -10.47 -0.97
CA GLU A 43 8.44 -11.29 -2.17
C GLU A 43 9.94 -11.55 -2.31
N GLU A 44 10.78 -10.54 -2.09
CA GLU A 44 12.23 -10.70 -2.11
C GLU A 44 12.70 -11.66 -1.01
N THR A 45 12.12 -11.53 0.18
CA THR A 45 12.42 -12.43 1.31
C THR A 45 12.05 -13.88 0.98
N LEU A 46 10.86 -14.08 0.41
CA LEU A 46 10.28 -15.39 0.17
C LEU A 46 10.80 -16.08 -1.09
N TYR A 47 11.15 -15.32 -2.14
CA TYR A 47 11.39 -15.88 -3.48
C TYR A 47 12.72 -15.47 -4.14
N SER A 48 13.42 -14.45 -3.65
CA SER A 48 14.69 -14.03 -4.29
C SER A 48 15.72 -15.15 -4.30
N GLY A 49 16.24 -15.47 -5.49
CA GLY A 49 17.21 -16.56 -5.70
C GLY A 49 16.63 -17.97 -5.65
N LEU A 50 15.31 -18.13 -5.47
CA LEU A 50 14.62 -19.42 -5.46
C LEU A 50 13.87 -19.61 -6.78
N GLY A 51 14.51 -20.25 -7.77
CA GLY A 51 13.90 -20.46 -9.09
C GLY A 51 12.55 -21.18 -9.03
N TRP A 52 12.45 -22.23 -8.21
CA TRP A 52 11.18 -22.91 -7.84
C TRP A 52 11.17 -23.08 -6.33
N ALA A 53 10.42 -22.24 -5.62
CA ALA A 53 10.36 -22.26 -4.16
C ALA A 53 9.38 -23.33 -3.67
N SER A 54 9.89 -24.45 -3.13
CA SER A 54 9.07 -25.34 -2.31
C SER A 54 8.96 -24.77 -0.89
N ARG A 55 7.85 -25.05 -0.20
CA ARG A 55 7.60 -24.56 1.18
C ARG A 55 8.76 -24.85 2.14
N GLY A 56 9.40 -26.02 2.05
CA GLY A 56 10.56 -26.37 2.87
C GLY A 56 11.79 -25.49 2.61
N ARG A 57 12.09 -25.19 1.33
CA ARG A 57 13.23 -24.32 0.98
C ARG A 57 13.06 -22.88 1.45
N VAL A 58 11.80 -22.41 1.52
CA VAL A 58 11.50 -21.09 2.09
C VAL A 58 11.79 -21.09 3.60
N LEU A 59 11.36 -22.11 4.35
CA LEU A 59 11.64 -22.19 5.78
C LEU A 59 13.14 -22.29 6.08
N GLU A 60 13.87 -23.16 5.37
CA GLU A 60 15.34 -23.27 5.51
C GLU A 60 16.05 -21.94 5.26
N ARG A 61 15.58 -21.17 4.26
CA ARG A 61 16.12 -19.84 3.97
C ARG A 61 15.83 -18.84 5.07
N LEU A 62 14.61 -18.83 5.60
CA LEU A 62 14.23 -17.93 6.69
C LEU A 62 15.08 -18.21 7.94
N GLU A 63 15.29 -19.48 8.28
CA GLU A 63 16.19 -19.92 9.35
C GLU A 63 17.63 -19.42 9.09
N ALA A 64 18.15 -19.65 7.88
CA ALA A 64 19.51 -19.27 7.51
C ALA A 64 19.74 -17.75 7.43
N ARG A 65 18.69 -16.96 7.18
CA ARG A 65 18.78 -15.50 7.05
C ARG A 65 18.99 -14.82 8.40
N SER A 66 18.28 -15.27 9.42
CA SER A 66 18.22 -14.53 10.68
C SER A 66 19.43 -14.81 11.57
N GLY A 67 19.89 -16.07 11.63
CA GLY A 67 20.95 -16.50 12.55
C GLY A 67 20.63 -16.30 14.05
N LEU A 68 19.53 -15.62 14.38
CA LEU A 68 19.11 -15.18 15.72
C LEU A 68 17.63 -15.50 16.01
N THR A 69 16.81 -15.68 14.97
CA THR A 69 15.38 -16.04 15.06
C THR A 69 15.11 -17.28 14.22
N THR A 70 14.03 -17.99 14.56
CA THR A 70 13.62 -19.18 13.81
C THR A 70 12.87 -18.78 12.54
N ALA A 71 12.78 -19.69 11.57
CA ALA A 71 11.94 -19.54 10.39
C ALA A 71 10.49 -19.22 10.75
N CYS A 72 10.01 -19.75 11.88
CA CYS A 72 8.66 -19.51 12.37
C CYS A 72 8.46 -18.10 12.92
N ASP A 73 9.48 -17.53 13.56
CA ASP A 73 9.49 -16.13 13.99
C ASP A 73 9.49 -15.20 12.76
N GLU A 74 10.31 -15.51 11.75
CA GLU A 74 10.35 -14.76 10.50
C GLU A 74 9.02 -14.82 9.74
N VAL A 75 8.36 -15.98 9.70
CA VAL A 75 7.01 -16.11 9.14
C VAL A 75 6.02 -15.23 9.92
N ALA A 76 6.11 -15.17 11.24
CA ALA A 76 5.24 -14.32 12.05
C ALA A 76 5.44 -12.82 11.75
N VAL A 77 6.69 -12.38 11.57
CA VAL A 77 7.03 -11.02 11.15
C VAL A 77 6.42 -10.71 9.78
N LEU A 78 6.66 -11.56 8.79
CA LEU A 78 6.12 -11.36 7.43
C LEU A 78 4.59 -11.31 7.41
N ARG A 79 3.90 -12.12 8.23
CA ARG A 79 2.44 -12.06 8.37
C ARG A 79 1.97 -10.74 8.95
N HIS A 80 2.65 -10.24 9.96
CA HIS A 80 2.36 -8.93 10.54
C HIS A 80 2.54 -7.82 9.50
N ASP A 81 3.60 -7.89 8.69
CA ASP A 81 3.90 -6.91 7.64
C ASP A 81 2.85 -6.95 6.52
N MET A 82 2.39 -8.14 6.10
CA MET A 82 1.30 -8.26 5.12
C MET A 82 -0.03 -7.72 5.64
N LEU A 83 -0.35 -7.94 6.92
CA LEU A 83 -1.52 -7.33 7.55
C LEU A 83 -1.40 -5.80 7.59
N ALA A 84 -0.21 -5.26 7.87
CA ALA A 84 0.03 -3.82 7.82
C ALA A 84 -0.10 -3.27 6.39
N ALA A 85 0.44 -3.96 5.39
CA ALA A 85 0.34 -3.59 3.99
C ALA A 85 -1.12 -3.59 3.50
N SER A 86 -1.91 -4.58 3.91
CA SER A 86 -3.35 -4.65 3.63
C SER A 86 -4.10 -3.43 4.20
N ARG A 87 -3.81 -3.03 5.45
CA ARG A 87 -4.40 -1.81 6.03
C ARG A 87 -3.98 -0.54 5.27
N GLN A 88 -2.74 -0.47 4.79
CA GLN A 88 -2.28 0.64 3.97
C GLN A 88 -2.98 0.68 2.61
N LEU A 89 -3.24 -0.47 1.97
CA LEU A 89 -4.05 -0.52 0.75
C LEU A 89 -5.48 -0.05 0.98
N ASP A 90 -6.12 -0.46 2.08
CA ASP A 90 -7.47 0.00 2.40
C ASP A 90 -7.50 1.51 2.64
N HIS A 91 -6.50 2.04 3.35
CA HIS A 91 -6.35 3.48 3.51
C HIS A 91 -6.17 4.18 2.16
N ALA A 92 -5.29 3.66 1.29
CA ALA A 92 -5.08 4.19 -0.05
C ALA A 92 -6.37 4.19 -0.89
N ARG A 93 -7.16 3.10 -0.81
CA ARG A 93 -8.45 2.97 -1.48
C ARG A 93 -9.42 4.05 -1.01
N THR A 94 -9.53 4.27 0.30
CA THR A 94 -10.37 5.34 0.85
C THR A 94 -9.91 6.70 0.34
N GLN A 95 -8.61 6.99 0.39
CA GLN A 95 -8.07 8.28 -0.02
C GLN A 95 -8.24 8.56 -1.51
N PHE A 96 -7.99 7.58 -2.39
CA PHE A 96 -8.25 7.75 -3.82
C PHE A 96 -9.75 7.81 -4.14
N GLY A 97 -10.61 7.14 -3.37
CA GLY A 97 -12.06 7.28 -3.46
C GLY A 97 -12.51 8.72 -3.19
N LEU A 98 -11.99 9.31 -2.11
CA LEU A 98 -12.23 10.72 -1.78
C LEU A 98 -11.63 11.65 -2.84
N ALA A 99 -10.40 11.41 -3.29
CA ALA A 99 -9.77 12.20 -4.33
C ALA A 99 -10.58 12.15 -5.64
N ARG A 100 -11.08 10.98 -6.04
CA ARG A 100 -11.94 10.86 -7.24
C ARG A 100 -13.25 11.66 -7.12
N ALA A 101 -13.83 11.74 -5.93
CA ALA A 101 -15.06 12.49 -5.68
C ALA A 101 -14.81 14.02 -5.66
N LEU A 102 -13.62 14.45 -5.21
CA LEU A 102 -13.27 15.86 -5.02
C LEU A 102 -12.56 16.48 -6.23
N CYS A 103 -11.75 15.70 -6.96
CA CYS A 103 -10.99 16.18 -8.12
C CYS A 103 -11.90 16.35 -9.34
N MET A 104 -11.44 17.19 -10.28
CA MET A 104 -11.99 17.29 -11.64
C MET A 104 -10.92 16.97 -12.69
N GLY A 105 -11.34 16.68 -13.92
CA GLY A 105 -10.45 16.52 -15.07
C GLY A 105 -9.41 15.41 -14.88
N GLU A 106 -8.13 15.74 -15.07
CA GLU A 106 -7.04 14.76 -15.07
C GLU A 106 -6.83 14.09 -13.71
N ASN A 107 -6.89 14.83 -12.61
CA ASN A 107 -6.65 14.27 -11.28
C ASN A 107 -7.75 13.27 -10.88
N GLN A 108 -8.99 13.49 -11.33
CA GLN A 108 -10.07 12.51 -11.17
C GLN A 108 -9.78 11.20 -11.94
N ARG A 109 -9.30 11.30 -13.19
CA ARG A 109 -8.91 10.13 -13.99
C ARG A 109 -7.77 9.36 -13.34
N ARG A 110 -6.75 10.07 -12.85
CA ARG A 110 -5.62 9.47 -12.12
C ARG A 110 -6.07 8.78 -10.84
N ALA A 111 -6.99 9.38 -10.07
CA ALA A 111 -7.52 8.74 -8.87
C ALA A 111 -8.30 7.45 -9.20
N ALA A 112 -9.09 7.47 -10.27
CA ALA A 112 -9.80 6.29 -10.76
C ALA A 112 -8.83 5.18 -11.24
N ALA A 113 -7.77 5.53 -11.96
CA ALA A 113 -6.74 4.58 -12.39
C ALA A 113 -6.01 3.95 -11.21
N ASN A 114 -5.67 4.74 -10.18
CA ASN A 114 -5.03 4.21 -8.97
C ASN A 114 -5.95 3.25 -8.20
N LEU A 115 -7.28 3.49 -8.17
CA LEU A 115 -8.22 2.54 -7.56
C LEU A 115 -8.21 1.18 -8.26
N VAL A 116 -8.01 1.14 -9.58
CA VAL A 116 -7.85 -0.12 -10.33
C VAL A 116 -6.53 -0.79 -9.99
N ALA A 117 -5.43 -0.04 -9.99
CA ALA A 117 -4.10 -0.57 -9.65
C ALA A 117 -4.03 -1.16 -8.22
N LEU A 118 -4.77 -0.58 -7.26
CA LEU A 118 -4.88 -1.13 -5.91
C LEU A 118 -5.48 -2.55 -5.86
N ALA A 119 -6.30 -2.92 -6.84
CA ALA A 119 -6.89 -4.27 -6.89
C ALA A 119 -5.81 -5.33 -7.12
N ASP A 120 -4.89 -5.07 -8.06
CA ASP A 120 -3.80 -6.00 -8.39
C ASP A 120 -2.87 -6.21 -7.20
N THR A 121 -2.42 -5.12 -6.57
CA THR A 121 -1.60 -5.20 -5.34
C THR A 121 -2.37 -5.86 -4.19
N GLY A 122 -3.68 -5.65 -4.10
CA GLY A 122 -4.54 -6.30 -3.11
C GLY A 122 -4.60 -7.81 -3.27
N MET A 123 -4.74 -8.30 -4.51
CA MET A 123 -4.68 -9.73 -4.81
C MET A 123 -3.32 -10.32 -4.44
N ALA A 124 -2.22 -9.64 -4.80
CA ALA A 124 -0.88 -10.11 -4.47
C ALA A 124 -0.65 -10.21 -2.95
N ILE A 125 -1.04 -9.20 -2.18
CA ILE A 125 -0.96 -9.24 -0.70
C ILE A 125 -1.82 -10.38 -0.13
N ALA A 126 -3.02 -10.61 -0.66
CA ALA A 126 -3.87 -11.72 -0.22
C ALA A 126 -3.20 -13.07 -0.48
N THR A 127 -2.65 -13.29 -1.67
CA THR A 127 -1.90 -14.52 -2.03
C THR A 127 -0.69 -14.72 -1.12
N GLN A 128 0.10 -13.68 -0.85
CA GLN A 128 1.24 -13.80 0.08
C GLN A 128 0.78 -14.12 1.50
N THR A 129 -0.32 -13.51 1.95
CA THR A 129 -0.88 -13.76 3.27
C THR A 129 -1.34 -15.22 3.42
N GLU A 130 -2.02 -15.77 2.41
CA GLU A 130 -2.41 -17.19 2.38
C GLU A 130 -1.19 -18.11 2.43
N PHE A 131 -0.18 -17.84 1.61
CA PHE A 131 1.06 -18.63 1.61
C PHE A 131 1.79 -18.58 2.97
N LEU A 132 1.84 -17.42 3.61
CA LEU A 132 2.42 -17.28 4.94
C LEU A 132 1.59 -17.98 6.03
N ASN A 133 0.26 -18.00 5.90
CA ASN A 133 -0.61 -18.76 6.81
C ASN A 133 -0.37 -20.26 6.68
N ASP A 134 -0.18 -20.77 5.46
CA ASP A 134 0.21 -22.15 5.18
C ASP A 134 1.55 -22.50 5.87
N LEU A 135 2.55 -21.63 5.79
CA LEU A 135 3.84 -21.81 6.46
C LEU A 135 3.67 -21.79 8.00
N ALA A 136 2.89 -20.85 8.52
CA ALA A 136 2.62 -20.75 9.96
C ALA A 136 1.84 -21.95 10.52
N ALA A 137 1.02 -22.62 9.71
CA ALA A 137 0.37 -23.86 10.11
C ALA A 137 1.39 -24.98 10.36
N ARG A 138 2.44 -25.07 9.55
CA ARG A 138 3.52 -26.06 9.71
C ARG A 138 4.38 -25.79 10.94
N CYS A 139 4.59 -24.51 11.28
CA CYS A 139 5.25 -24.13 12.53
C CYS A 139 4.55 -24.61 13.80
N ARG A 140 3.25 -24.98 13.72
CA ARG A 140 2.46 -25.49 14.85
C ARG A 140 2.35 -27.01 14.90
N SER A 141 2.77 -27.70 13.84
CA SER A 141 2.77 -29.16 13.73
C SER A 141 4.21 -29.65 13.66
N PRO A 142 4.81 -30.07 14.80
CA PRO A 142 6.18 -30.59 14.82
C PRO A 142 6.33 -31.86 13.98
#